data_AF-L7LML7-F1
#
_entry.id   AF-L7LML7-F1
#
_cell.length_a   1.000
_cell.length_b   1.000
_cell.length_c   1.000
_cell.angle_alpha   90.00
_cell.angle_beta   90.00
_cell.angle_gamma   90.00
#
_symmetry.space_group_name_H-M   'P 1'
#
loop_
_entity.id
_entity.type
_entity.pdbx_description
1 polymer ?
#
loop_
_entity_poly.entity_id
_entity_poly.type
_entity_poly.pdbx_seq_one_letter_code
_entity_poly.pdbx_strand_id
1 'polypeptide(L)'
;MTITRTDIHSYVVEAAVGDEFDAETIDRLTDAVVEAAPLSTWSLQGTEYVSTALDVEAFWSLVETITARPSDAGRTDQDETLQ
;
A
#
# COMPACT_ATOMS: atom_id res chain seq x y z
N MET A 1 -11.84 21.40 -0.43
CA MET A 1 -11.17 20.49 -1.37
C MET A 1 -11.56 19.08 -0.97
N THR A 2 -11.93 18.23 -1.92
CA THR A 2 -12.31 16.84 -1.64
C THR A 2 -11.10 15.97 -1.92
N ILE A 3 -10.62 15.24 -0.92
CA ILE A 3 -9.53 14.28 -1.07
C ILE A 3 -10.09 13.02 -1.72
N THR A 4 -9.38 12.52 -2.71
CA THR A 4 -9.76 11.35 -3.51
C THR A 4 -8.79 10.19 -3.26
N ARG A 5 -9.20 8.97 -3.65
CA ARG A 5 -8.28 7.82 -3.68
C ARG A 5 -7.04 8.10 -4.52
N THR A 6 -7.20 8.82 -5.63
CA THR A 6 -6.08 9.21 -6.50
C THR A 6 -5.08 10.12 -5.78
N ASP A 7 -5.55 11.01 -4.90
CA ASP A 7 -4.64 11.83 -4.10
C ASP A 7 -3.83 10.97 -3.12
N ILE A 8 -4.47 9.99 -2.47
CA ILE A 8 -3.80 9.06 -1.58
C ILE A 8 -2.79 8.19 -2.34
N HIS A 9 -3.18 7.69 -3.51
CA HIS A 9 -2.30 6.91 -4.38
C HIS A 9 -1.02 7.70 -4.70
N SER A 10 -1.15 8.88 -5.32
CA SER A 10 0.01 9.58 -5.87
C SER A 10 0.82 10.38 -4.85
N TYR A 11 0.19 10.90 -3.79
CA TYR A 11 0.87 11.79 -2.85
C TYR A 11 1.15 11.17 -1.48
N VAL A 12 0.63 9.96 -1.21
CA VAL A 12 0.94 9.23 0.02
C VAL A 12 1.66 7.93 -0.31
N VAL A 13 1.04 7.05 -1.10
CA VAL A 13 1.60 5.71 -1.35
C VAL A 13 2.78 5.79 -2.30
N GLU A 14 2.58 6.20 -3.56
CA GLU A 14 3.67 6.32 -4.55
C GLU A 14 4.78 7.25 -4.06
N ALA A 15 4.42 8.34 -3.38
CA ALA A 15 5.40 9.26 -2.82
C ALA A 15 6.28 8.63 -1.72
N ALA A 16 5.74 7.69 -0.95
CA ALA A 16 6.46 7.03 0.15
C ALA A 16 7.27 5.81 -0.32
N VAL A 17 6.72 4.97 -1.21
CA VAL A 17 7.39 3.73 -1.66
C VAL A 17 8.15 3.87 -2.98
N GLY A 18 7.90 4.94 -3.75
CA GLY A 18 8.52 5.16 -5.06
C GLY A 18 8.25 4.03 -6.05
N ASP A 19 9.23 3.74 -6.91
CA ASP A 19 9.20 2.67 -7.91
C ASP A 19 9.62 1.29 -7.35
N GLU A 20 9.61 1.10 -6.02
CA GLU A 20 10.03 -0.17 -5.39
C GLU A 20 9.07 -1.32 -5.70
N PHE A 21 7.79 -1.01 -5.91
CA PHE A 21 6.74 -1.99 -6.15
C PHE A 21 6.07 -1.80 -7.50
N ASP A 22 5.56 -2.89 -8.06
CA ASP A 22 4.75 -2.84 -9.28
C ASP A 22 3.40 -2.15 -9.04
N ALA A 23 2.76 -1.72 -10.13
CA ALA A 23 1.51 -0.98 -10.07
C ALA A 23 0.36 -1.74 -9.37
N GLU A 24 0.30 -3.07 -9.47
CA GLU A 24 -0.74 -3.87 -8.80
C GLU A 24 -0.52 -3.84 -7.28
N THR A 25 0.73 -3.98 -6.83
CA THR A 25 1.08 -3.86 -5.42
C THR A 25 0.78 -2.45 -4.88
N ILE A 26 1.11 -1.39 -5.62
CA ILE A 26 0.79 0.00 -5.25
C ILE A 26 -0.72 0.23 -5.13
N ASP A 27 -1.51 -0.31 -6.06
CA ASP A 27 -2.97 -0.20 -6.00
C ASP A 27 -3.54 -0.91 -4.76
N ARG A 28 -3.03 -2.11 -4.44
CA ARG A 28 -3.43 -2.85 -3.23
C ARG A 28 -3.03 -2.14 -1.95
N LEU A 29 -1.85 -1.50 -1.92
CA LEU A 29 -1.43 -0.65 -0.80
C LEU A 29 -2.36 0.55 -0.65
N THR A 30 -2.73 1.19 -1.75
CA THR A 30 -3.66 2.32 -1.75
C THR A 30 -5.01 1.92 -1.18
N ASP A 31 -5.55 0.77 -1.59
CA ASP A 31 -6.81 0.26 -1.04
C ASP A 31 -6.70 -0.02 0.46
N ALA A 32 -5.63 -0.69 0.90
CA ALA A 32 -5.41 -0.96 2.32
C ALA A 32 -5.27 0.33 3.16
N VAL A 33 -4.60 1.34 2.62
CA VAL A 33 -4.47 2.66 3.27
C VAL A 33 -5.81 3.37 3.38
N VAL A 34 -6.64 3.35 2.33
CA VAL A 34 -7.97 3.96 2.34
C VAL A 34 -8.96 3.19 3.23
N GLU A 35 -8.82 1.87 3.33
CA GLU A 35 -9.59 1.05 4.27
C GLU A 35 -9.21 1.34 5.73
N ALA A 36 -7.91 1.46 6.02
CA ALA A 36 -7.42 1.78 7.37
C ALA A 36 -7.72 3.24 7.76
N ALA A 37 -7.62 4.16 6.81
CA ALA A 37 -7.97 5.57 6.97
C ALA A 37 -8.94 6.00 5.87
N PRO A 38 -10.26 5.98 6.14
CA PRO A 38 -11.27 6.45 5.21
C PRO A 38 -11.00 7.89 4.75
N LEU A 39 -11.31 8.23 3.50
CA LEU A 39 -11.02 9.55 2.91
C LEU A 39 -11.46 10.75 3.78
N SER A 40 -12.50 10.60 4.59
CA SER A 40 -12.98 11.63 5.53
C SER A 40 -12.02 11.95 6.68
N THR A 41 -11.05 11.08 6.97
CA THR A 41 -10.04 11.28 8.04
C THR A 41 -8.79 12.00 7.53
N TRP A 42 -8.68 12.18 6.22
CA TRP A 42 -7.54 12.84 5.58
C TRP A 42 -7.75 14.34 5.51
N SER A 43 -6.63 15.06 5.55
CA SER A 43 -6.57 16.51 5.39
C SER A 43 -5.26 16.89 4.70
N LEU A 44 -5.28 17.91 3.85
CA LEU A 44 -4.06 18.52 3.32
C LEU A 44 -3.59 19.60 4.30
N GLN A 45 -2.43 19.42 4.90
CA GLN A 45 -1.80 20.39 5.80
C GLN A 45 -0.53 20.92 5.16
N GLY A 46 -0.60 22.15 4.64
CA GLY A 46 0.49 22.70 3.83
C GLY A 46 0.62 21.93 2.51
N THR A 47 1.68 21.14 2.38
CA THR A 47 1.97 20.31 1.20
C THR A 47 1.81 18.80 1.46
N GLU A 48 1.39 18.41 2.67
CA GLU A 48 1.38 17.02 3.11
C GLU A 48 -0.04 16.53 3.39
N TYR A 49 -0.32 15.30 2.98
CA TYR A 49 -1.58 14.61 3.30
C TYR A 49 -1.43 13.90 4.64
N VAL A 50 -2.24 14.32 5.61
CA VAL A 50 -2.21 13.80 6.98
C VAL A 50 -3.55 13.18 7.32
N SER A 51 -3.53 11.96 7.85
CA SER A 51 -4.70 11.27 8.38
C SER A 51 -4.71 11.29 9.90
N THR A 52 -5.88 11.49 10.51
CA THR A 52 -6.06 11.31 11.96
C THR A 52 -6.26 9.85 12.37
N ALA A 53 -6.43 8.94 11.40
CA ALA A 53 -6.74 7.52 11.63
C ALA A 53 -5.60 6.56 11.26
N LEU A 54 -4.55 7.06 10.59
CA LEU A 54 -3.40 6.29 10.19
C LEU A 54 -2.13 7.08 10.49
N ASP A 55 -1.35 6.60 11.46
CA ASP A 55 -0.02 7.09 11.75
C ASP A 55 1.05 6.38 10.91
N VAL A 56 2.29 6.85 11.02
CA VAL A 56 3.42 6.36 10.23
C VAL A 56 3.79 4.90 10.51
N GLU A 57 3.67 4.44 11.76
CA GLU A 57 4.01 3.04 12.11
C GLU A 57 2.95 2.08 11.55
N ALA A 58 1.68 2.47 11.66
CA ALA A 58 0.57 1.73 11.05
C ALA A 58 0.69 1.68 9.52
N PHE A 59 1.10 2.79 8.87
CA PHE A 59 1.35 2.80 7.43
C PHE A 59 2.41 1.78 7.03
N TRP A 60 3.60 1.80 7.66
CA TRP A 60 4.66 0.85 7.31
C TRP A 60 4.29 -0.60 7.62
N SER A 61 3.51 -0.85 8.68
CA SER A 61 2.97 -2.18 8.96
C SER A 61 2.06 -2.70 7.83
N LEU A 62 1.28 -1.81 7.19
CA LEU A 62 0.48 -2.17 6.01
C LEU A 62 1.37 -2.50 4.81
N VAL A 63 2.43 -1.70 4.59
CA VAL A 63 3.42 -1.96 3.54
C VAL A 63 4.03 -3.35 3.72
N GLU A 64 4.56 -3.65 4.90
CA GLU A 64 5.13 -4.96 5.21
C GLU A 64 4.11 -6.09 5.04
N THR A 65 2.87 -5.92 5.51
CA THR A 65 1.83 -6.95 5.40
C THR A 65 1.47 -7.27 3.95
N ILE A 66 1.32 -6.24 3.10
CA ILE A 66 0.92 -6.42 1.70
C ILE A 66 2.06 -6.99 0.87
N THR A 67 3.30 -6.57 1.12
CA THR A 67 4.50 -6.97 0.37
C THR A 67 5.08 -8.30 0.84
N ALA A 68 4.93 -8.66 2.12
CA ALA A 68 5.32 -9.98 2.64
C ALA A 68 4.36 -11.09 2.20
N ARG A 69 3.18 -10.75 1.67
CA ARG A 69 2.30 -11.74 1.06
C ARG A 69 3.04 -12.25 -0.19
N PRO A 70 3.47 -13.53 -0.21
CA PRO A 70 4.14 -14.05 -1.38
C PRO A 70 3.16 -13.89 -2.54
N SER A 71 3.59 -13.23 -3.62
CA SER A 71 2.97 -13.45 -4.91
C SER A 71 2.92 -14.97 -5.08
N ASP A 72 1.73 -15.57 -5.07
CA ASP A 72 1.52 -17.01 -5.31
C ASP A 72 1.77 -17.31 -6.79
N ALA A 73 2.97 -16.96 -7.25
CA ALA A 73 3.54 -17.20 -8.56
C ALA A 73 4.84 -17.99 -8.34
N GLY A 74 4.72 -19.10 -7.61
CA GLY A 74 5.88 -19.90 -7.23
C GLY A 74 5.55 -21.15 -6.40
N ARG A 75 4.45 -21.86 -6.68
CA ARG A 75 4.38 -23.29 -6.33
C ARG A 75 5.39 -24.02 -7.23
N THR A 76 6.65 -24.03 -6.84
CA THR A 76 7.62 -25.04 -7.29
C THR A 76 7.69 -26.11 -6.23
N ASP A 77 6.61 -26.87 -6.12
CA ASP A 77 6.63 -28.20 -5.50
C ASP A 77 6.23 -29.18 -6.60
N GLN A 78 7.25 -29.75 -7.25
CA GLN A 78 7.29 -31.18 -7.51
C GLN A 78 8.75 -31.59 -7.68
N ASP A 79 9.33 -31.95 -6.54
CA ASP A 79 10.18 -33.13 -6.44
C ASP A 79 9.45 -34.30 -7.13
N GLU A 80 9.84 -34.59 -8.36
CA GLU A 80 9.75 -35.94 -8.88
C GLU A 80 11.18 -36.42 -9.09
N THR A 81 11.72 -36.99 -8.01
CA THR A 81 12.78 -37.98 -8.04
C THR A 81 12.48 -39.03 -9.13
N LEU A 82 13.09 -38.86 -10.32
CA LEU A 82 13.14 -39.90 -11.35
C LEU A 82 14.52 -39.89 -12.04
N GLN A 83 15.46 -40.62 -11.45
CA GLN A 83 16.21 -41.76 -12.03
C GLN A 83 17.58 -41.94 -11.36
#